data_AF-F2QTK8-F1
#
_entry.id   AF-F2QTK8-F1
#
_cell.length_a   1.000
_cell.length_b   1.000
_cell.length_c   1.000
_cell.angle_alpha   90.00
_cell.angle_beta   90.00
_cell.angle_gamma   90.00
#
_symmetry.space_group_name_H-M   'P 1'
#
loop_
_entity.id
_entity.type
_entity.pdbx_description
1 polymer ?
#
loop_
_entity_poly.entity_id
_entity_poly.type
_entity_poly.pdbx_seq_one_letter_code
_entity_poly.pdbx_strand_id
1 'polypeptide(L)'
;MSNSLEERLKSHASSFDGLLSLIPAKYYYEDSNKSNEIREQGKQKKKPISEVRQDKKKKLDPAFHSENVETATVKDVMRNREKAGKGAVIPGNKKIQVDAQDTSETDEKDNDNNHNILDAELEKDREVPAPLKTQEPATIFDDEGNEIKSKEMSSEEIAQQKAMKEKRLSELRNKLTAKINNMREKRKAPGTNAKGAPMSREQILAERKRKDELKKKRQQQQKEKEKEKEKEEDSDSDDDDEEKIDADVMFNNIKFTDGEKVSSDLSSLRKVKKKGPSHGDFKAHLQLLERQKEKFSKLDKEQQAQIQEKARWNKALAGIEGKKIKDDEKLLKKSLKRKEVKKRKSEKEWKDRKETIEITQKARQDKREENLRLRKENKGKKRKDQTRLKKFSGIVKPTRAGFEGKHKRK
;
A
#
# COMPACT_ATOMS: atom_id res chain seq x y z
N MET A 1 40.53 13.14 -52.65
CA MET A 1 39.49 13.84 -51.89
C MET A 1 39.47 13.26 -50.48
N SER A 2 40.17 13.93 -49.56
CA SER A 2 40.25 13.53 -48.16
C SER A 2 38.93 13.84 -47.47
N ASN A 3 38.02 12.87 -47.39
CA ASN A 3 36.81 13.00 -46.58
C ASN A 3 37.24 13.34 -45.15
N SER A 4 36.84 14.52 -44.67
CA SER A 4 37.20 14.97 -43.33
C SER A 4 36.67 13.95 -42.31
N LEU A 5 37.35 13.83 -41.17
CA LEU A 5 36.92 12.94 -40.08
C LEU A 5 35.43 13.16 -39.74
N GLU A 6 34.99 14.41 -39.80
CA GLU A 6 33.63 14.81 -39.52
C GLU A 6 32.62 14.26 -40.56
N GLU A 7 32.99 14.26 -41.83
CA GLU A 7 32.17 13.76 -42.93
C GLU A 7 32.00 12.24 -42.86
N ARG A 8 33.06 11.53 -42.43
CA ARG A 8 33.05 10.08 -42.21
C ARG A 8 32.25 9.70 -40.96
N LEU A 9 32.32 10.49 -39.90
CA LEU A 9 31.49 10.29 -38.70
C LEU A 9 30.01 10.54 -39.01
N LYS A 10 29.68 11.56 -39.82
CA LYS A 10 28.31 11.80 -40.29
C LYS A 10 27.79 10.68 -41.18
N SER A 11 28.60 10.14 -42.09
CA SER A 11 28.18 9.02 -42.95
C SER A 11 27.93 7.71 -42.16
N HIS A 12 28.63 7.51 -41.05
CA HIS A 12 28.49 6.32 -40.21
C HIS A 12 27.54 6.49 -39.01
N ALA A 13 27.01 7.70 -38.78
CA ALA A 13 26.12 7.99 -37.65
C ALA A 13 24.88 7.08 -37.61
N SER A 14 24.29 6.78 -38.78
CA SER A 14 23.14 5.86 -38.88
C SER A 14 23.51 4.40 -38.58
N SER A 15 24.73 3.97 -38.92
CA SER A 15 25.23 2.64 -38.59
C SER A 15 25.49 2.51 -37.10
N PHE A 16 26.02 3.56 -36.46
CA PHE A 16 26.20 3.60 -35.00
C PHE A 16 24.86 3.60 -34.25
N ASP A 17 23.87 4.40 -34.64
CA ASP A 17 22.54 4.40 -34.00
C ASP A 17 21.83 3.04 -34.17
N GLY A 18 22.00 2.39 -35.33
CA GLY A 18 21.55 1.01 -35.53
C GLY A 18 22.21 0.03 -34.56
N LEU A 19 23.53 0.11 -34.38
CA LEU A 19 24.27 -0.76 -33.45
C LEU A 19 23.92 -0.51 -31.98
N LEU A 20 23.68 0.76 -31.60
CA LEU A 20 23.20 1.13 -30.27
C LEU A 20 21.77 0.63 -30.02
N SER A 21 20.92 0.55 -31.06
CA SER A 21 19.55 0.03 -30.95
C SER A 21 19.48 -1.48 -30.71
N LEU A 22 20.52 -2.24 -31.11
CA LEU A 22 20.60 -3.68 -30.86
C LEU A 22 20.89 -4.00 -29.38
N ILE A 23 21.49 -3.05 -28.66
CA ILE A 23 21.82 -3.24 -27.26
C ILE A 23 20.58 -2.85 -26.43
N PRO A 24 20.01 -3.77 -25.63
CA PRO A 24 18.79 -3.50 -24.88
C PRO A 24 18.94 -2.27 -23.99
N ALA A 25 17.91 -1.40 -24.01
CA ALA A 25 17.88 -0.15 -23.25
C ALA A 25 18.19 -0.32 -21.74
N LYS A 26 17.98 -1.52 -21.18
CA LYS A 26 18.33 -1.89 -19.80
C LYS A 26 19.80 -1.62 -19.44
N TYR A 27 20.71 -1.63 -20.40
CA TYR A 27 22.14 -1.45 -20.15
C TYR A 27 22.63 0.01 -20.31
N TYR A 28 21.85 0.89 -20.95
CA TYR A 28 22.20 2.31 -21.11
C TYR A 28 21.54 3.22 -20.08
N TYR A 29 20.34 2.85 -19.63
CA TYR A 29 19.72 3.51 -18.50
C TYR A 29 20.16 2.77 -17.24
N GLU A 30 21.19 3.27 -16.56
CA GLU A 30 21.57 2.78 -15.24
C GLU A 30 20.32 2.69 -14.35
N ASP A 31 20.25 1.65 -13.50
CA ASP A 31 19.20 1.34 -12.51
C ASP A 31 18.88 2.49 -11.49
N SER A 32 19.32 3.72 -11.78
CA SER A 32 18.94 4.99 -11.14
C SER A 32 17.42 5.23 -11.11
N ASN A 33 16.65 4.69 -12.06
CA ASN A 33 15.19 4.84 -12.08
C ASN A 33 14.48 4.07 -10.96
N LYS A 34 15.00 2.92 -10.50
CA LYS A 34 14.36 2.19 -9.38
C LYS A 34 14.51 2.91 -8.05
N SER A 35 15.62 3.60 -7.82
CA SER A 35 15.88 4.27 -6.53
C SER A 35 15.19 5.65 -6.42
N ASN A 36 14.98 6.34 -7.55
CA ASN A 36 14.30 7.63 -7.58
C ASN A 36 12.79 7.53 -7.79
N GLU A 37 12.27 6.57 -8.59
CA GLU A 37 10.81 6.42 -8.75
C GLU A 37 10.11 6.09 -7.43
N ILE A 38 10.69 5.20 -6.61
CA ILE A 38 10.10 4.82 -5.31
C ILE A 38 10.10 6.01 -4.33
N ARG A 39 11.06 6.95 -4.45
CA ARG A 39 11.21 8.09 -3.55
C ARG A 39 10.41 9.32 -3.98
N GLU A 40 10.16 9.48 -5.28
CA GLU A 40 9.37 10.59 -5.83
C GLU A 40 7.86 10.32 -5.88
N GLN A 41 7.43 9.07 -6.12
CA GLN A 41 6.01 8.70 -6.08
C GLN A 41 5.36 8.97 -4.70
N GLY A 42 6.15 8.99 -3.63
CA GLY A 42 5.69 9.34 -2.27
C GLY A 42 5.64 10.84 -1.96
N LYS A 43 6.15 11.72 -2.85
CA LYS A 43 6.28 13.17 -2.61
C LYS A 43 5.54 14.06 -3.61
N GLN A 44 4.99 13.50 -4.68
CA GLN A 44 4.16 14.28 -5.62
C GLN A 44 2.87 14.74 -4.92
N LYS A 45 2.77 16.05 -4.68
CA LYS A 45 1.52 16.67 -4.21
C LYS A 45 0.46 16.41 -5.30
N LYS A 46 -0.72 15.93 -4.91
CA LYS A 46 -1.84 15.76 -5.86
C LYS A 46 -2.05 17.07 -6.60
N LYS A 47 -1.95 17.06 -7.94
CA LYS A 47 -2.25 18.23 -8.77
C LYS A 47 -3.63 18.80 -8.40
N PRO A 48 -3.81 20.13 -8.37
CA PRO A 48 -5.12 20.73 -8.16
C PRO A 48 -6.13 20.22 -9.21
N ILE A 49 -7.39 20.13 -8.81
CA ILE A 49 -8.46 19.56 -9.64
C ILE A 49 -8.64 20.30 -10.98
N SER A 50 -8.30 21.59 -11.04
CA SER A 50 -8.29 22.39 -12.27
C SER A 50 -7.28 21.88 -13.30
N GLU A 51 -6.03 21.62 -12.87
CA GLU A 51 -4.98 21.08 -13.74
C GLU A 51 -5.31 19.66 -14.20
N VAL A 52 -5.85 18.80 -13.32
CA VAL A 52 -6.28 17.45 -13.72
C VAL A 52 -7.38 17.50 -14.78
N ARG A 53 -8.27 18.50 -14.74
CA ARG A 53 -9.31 18.70 -15.77
C ARG A 53 -8.71 19.18 -17.09
N GLN A 54 -7.73 20.08 -17.05
CA GLN A 54 -7.03 20.55 -18.26
C GLN A 54 -6.21 19.44 -18.90
N ASP A 55 -5.48 18.64 -18.11
CA ASP A 55 -4.72 17.48 -18.59
C ASP A 55 -5.65 16.44 -19.24
N LYS A 56 -6.84 16.23 -18.69
CA LYS A 56 -7.86 15.35 -19.30
C LYS A 56 -8.43 15.91 -20.61
N LYS A 57 -8.66 17.23 -20.69
CA LYS A 57 -9.11 17.88 -21.92
C LYS A 57 -8.04 17.79 -23.01
N LYS A 58 -6.78 18.10 -22.69
CA LYS A 58 -5.63 17.96 -23.60
C LYS A 58 -5.40 16.51 -24.04
N LYS A 59 -5.66 15.54 -23.16
CA LYS A 59 -5.63 14.10 -23.50
C LYS A 59 -6.77 13.66 -24.43
N LEU A 60 -7.83 14.45 -24.57
CA LEU A 60 -8.93 14.18 -25.50
C LEU A 60 -8.78 14.93 -26.83
N ASP A 61 -7.83 15.88 -26.94
CA ASP A 61 -7.57 16.59 -28.18
C ASP A 61 -6.67 15.75 -29.12
N PRO A 62 -7.16 15.39 -30.32
CA PRO A 62 -6.39 14.61 -31.29
C PRO A 62 -5.20 15.40 -31.86
N ALA A 63 -5.26 16.73 -31.90
CA ALA A 63 -4.14 17.60 -32.32
C ALA A 63 -2.98 17.62 -31.31
N PHE A 64 -3.27 17.43 -30.02
CA PHE A 64 -2.23 17.42 -28.98
C PHE A 64 -1.37 16.14 -29.02
N HIS A 65 -1.88 15.06 -29.61
CA HIS A 65 -1.15 13.79 -29.76
C HIS A 65 -0.25 13.75 -31.01
N SER A 66 -0.46 14.64 -31.98
CA SER A 66 0.35 14.71 -33.19
C SER A 66 1.57 15.61 -33.09
N GLU A 67 1.55 16.63 -32.23
CA GLU A 67 2.56 17.71 -32.26
C GLU A 67 3.62 17.66 -31.16
N ASN A 68 3.38 16.99 -30.02
CA ASN A 68 4.29 17.05 -28.87
C ASN A 68 5.07 15.74 -28.63
N VAL A 69 6.34 15.73 -29.04
CA VAL A 69 7.30 14.62 -28.84
C VAL A 69 7.62 14.41 -27.36
N GLU A 70 7.52 15.45 -26.53
CA GLU A 70 7.93 15.41 -25.11
C GLU A 70 6.92 14.73 -24.16
N THR A 71 5.65 14.58 -24.55
CA THR A 71 4.62 13.91 -23.72
C THR A 71 4.18 12.54 -24.26
N ALA A 72 4.82 12.07 -25.33
CA ALA A 72 4.51 10.79 -25.94
C ALA A 72 4.90 9.65 -25.00
N THR A 73 4.00 8.67 -24.82
CA THR A 73 4.35 7.50 -24.01
C THR A 73 5.46 6.71 -24.71
N VAL A 74 6.31 6.01 -23.95
CA VAL A 74 7.42 5.20 -24.49
C VAL A 74 6.96 4.25 -25.62
N LYS A 75 5.71 3.77 -25.55
CA LYS A 75 5.08 2.94 -26.59
C LYS A 75 4.78 3.69 -27.88
N ASP A 76 4.35 4.95 -27.79
CA ASP A 76 4.06 5.80 -28.95
C ASP A 76 5.36 6.29 -29.62
N VAL A 77 6.40 6.56 -28.84
CA VAL A 77 7.74 6.88 -29.35
C VAL A 77 8.34 5.70 -30.10
N MET A 78 8.24 4.48 -29.55
CA MET A 78 8.68 3.25 -30.23
C MET A 78 7.93 3.03 -31.56
N ARG A 79 6.60 3.18 -31.56
CA ARG A 79 5.77 3.00 -32.75
C ARG A 79 6.03 4.04 -33.84
N ASN A 80 6.33 5.29 -33.46
CA ASN A 80 6.72 6.33 -34.41
C ASN A 80 8.14 6.10 -34.95
N ARG A 81 9.07 5.59 -34.13
CA ARG A 81 10.44 5.22 -34.56
C ARG A 81 10.44 4.00 -35.47
N GLU A 82 9.55 3.03 -35.26
CA GLU A 82 9.30 1.90 -36.17
C GLU A 82 8.70 2.35 -37.51
N LYS A 83 7.77 3.32 -37.50
CA LYS A 83 7.18 3.88 -38.72
C LYS A 83 8.15 4.76 -39.52
N ALA A 84 9.03 5.49 -38.86
CA ALA A 84 10.01 6.38 -39.48
C ALA A 84 11.36 5.69 -39.80
N GLY A 85 11.62 4.52 -39.20
CA GLY A 85 12.83 3.75 -39.42
C GLY A 85 12.82 3.10 -40.79
N LYS A 86 13.61 3.64 -41.73
CA LYS A 86 14.03 2.88 -42.91
C LYS A 86 14.85 1.68 -42.40
N GLY A 87 14.28 0.48 -42.52
CA GLY A 87 14.95 -0.75 -42.12
C GLY A 87 16.34 -0.83 -42.74
N ALA A 88 17.37 -0.97 -41.90
CA ALA A 88 18.74 -1.10 -42.36
C ALA A 88 18.86 -2.37 -43.21
N VAL A 89 19.11 -2.20 -44.51
CA VAL A 89 19.43 -3.32 -45.40
C VAL A 89 20.84 -3.76 -45.08
N ILE A 90 20.96 -4.91 -44.41
CA ILE A 90 22.23 -5.62 -44.26
C ILE A 90 22.59 -6.17 -45.66
N PRO A 91 23.76 -5.84 -46.24
CA PRO A 91 24.18 -6.45 -47.49
C PRO A 91 24.43 -7.95 -47.25
N GLY A 92 23.56 -8.81 -47.77
CA GLY A 92 23.77 -10.27 -47.76
C GLY A 92 22.55 -11.14 -47.42
N ASN A 93 21.49 -10.61 -46.80
CA ASN A 93 20.33 -11.43 -46.46
C ASN A 93 19.11 -11.08 -47.32
N LYS A 94 18.68 -12.07 -48.12
CA LYS A 94 17.46 -12.03 -48.93
C LYS A 94 16.24 -11.80 -48.04
N LYS A 95 15.34 -10.92 -48.49
CA LYS A 95 14.02 -10.66 -47.89
C LYS A 95 13.21 -11.95 -47.85
N ILE A 96 12.72 -12.32 -46.67
CA ILE A 96 11.52 -13.16 -46.56
C ILE A 96 10.38 -12.19 -46.24
N GLN A 97 9.51 -11.99 -47.22
CA GLN A 97 8.20 -11.40 -47.01
C GLN A 97 7.30 -12.49 -46.40
N VAL A 98 6.67 -12.19 -45.28
CA VAL A 98 5.43 -12.87 -44.87
C VAL A 98 4.47 -11.80 -44.41
N ASP A 99 3.50 -11.51 -45.27
CA ASP A 99 2.34 -10.70 -44.96
C ASP A 99 1.25 -11.57 -44.32
N ALA A 100 0.63 -10.99 -43.28
CA ALA A 100 -0.76 -11.12 -42.84
C ALA A 100 -1.26 -12.49 -42.31
N GLN A 101 -1.84 -12.50 -41.09
CA GLN A 101 -3.29 -12.41 -40.85
C GLN A 101 -3.68 -12.76 -39.40
N ASP A 102 -4.80 -12.18 -39.03
CA ASP A 102 -5.60 -12.30 -37.81
C ASP A 102 -6.25 -13.69 -37.70
N THR A 103 -6.09 -14.41 -36.57
CA THR A 103 -6.98 -15.53 -36.18
C THR A 103 -7.07 -15.69 -34.65
N SER A 104 -8.29 -16.06 -34.27
CA SER A 104 -8.90 -16.21 -32.95
C SER A 104 -8.52 -17.48 -32.16
N GLU A 105 -8.73 -17.39 -30.84
CA GLU A 105 -9.16 -18.45 -29.88
C GLU A 105 -8.34 -19.73 -29.73
N THR A 106 -7.85 -20.01 -28.51
CA THR A 106 -8.34 -21.13 -27.68
C THR A 106 -7.76 -21.10 -26.25
N ASP A 107 -8.62 -21.51 -25.30
CA ASP A 107 -8.34 -21.78 -23.89
C ASP A 107 -7.31 -22.91 -23.70
N GLU A 108 -6.38 -22.75 -22.75
CA GLU A 108 -5.88 -23.90 -21.98
C GLU A 108 -5.84 -23.59 -20.48
N LYS A 109 -6.38 -24.55 -19.74
CA LYS A 109 -6.46 -24.64 -18.29
C LYS A 109 -5.23 -25.41 -17.82
N ASP A 110 -4.43 -24.83 -16.94
CA ASP A 110 -3.49 -25.61 -16.13
C ASP A 110 -3.99 -25.76 -14.70
N ASN A 111 -4.09 -27.04 -14.35
CA ASN A 111 -4.64 -27.62 -13.15
C ASN A 111 -3.51 -28.43 -12.53
N ASP A 112 -2.76 -27.86 -11.58
CA ASP A 112 -1.77 -28.61 -10.82
C ASP A 112 -2.20 -28.73 -9.36
N ASN A 113 -2.92 -29.83 -9.10
CA ASN A 113 -2.80 -30.57 -7.87
C ASN A 113 -1.49 -31.37 -7.93
N ASN A 114 -0.54 -31.16 -7.01
CA ASN A 114 0.07 -32.33 -6.39
C ASN A 114 0.68 -32.13 -5.00
N HIS A 115 0.23 -33.06 -4.16
CA HIS A 115 0.80 -33.73 -3.00
C HIS A 115 1.71 -33.07 -1.95
N ASN A 116 1.27 -33.34 -0.74
CA ASN A 116 1.93 -33.30 0.55
C ASN A 116 2.49 -34.71 0.89
N ILE A 117 3.40 -34.80 1.89
CA ILE A 117 3.86 -36.01 2.63
C ILE A 117 5.16 -36.61 2.02
N LEU A 118 6.34 -36.67 2.68
CA LEU A 118 6.68 -37.30 3.97
C LEU A 118 7.84 -36.63 4.72
N ASP A 119 7.69 -36.64 6.06
CA ASP A 119 8.71 -36.43 7.10
C ASP A 119 9.81 -37.51 7.07
N ALA A 120 11.03 -37.11 7.42
CA ALA A 120 12.05 -37.99 8.00
C ALA A 120 12.96 -37.17 8.94
N GLU A 121 13.07 -37.63 10.19
CA GLU A 121 13.88 -37.11 11.28
C GLU A 121 15.32 -36.74 10.93
N LEU A 122 15.84 -35.67 11.55
CA LEU A 122 17.20 -35.65 12.10
C LEU A 122 17.37 -34.53 13.13
N GLU A 123 17.39 -34.92 14.40
CA GLU A 123 18.00 -34.18 15.51
C GLU A 123 19.49 -33.95 15.23
N LYS A 124 19.99 -32.76 15.58
CA LYS A 124 21.28 -32.62 16.28
C LYS A 124 21.53 -31.19 16.76
N ASP A 125 21.95 -31.15 18.01
CA ASP A 125 22.31 -30.00 18.83
C ASP A 125 23.37 -29.10 18.17
N ARG A 126 23.25 -27.79 18.40
CA ARG A 126 24.34 -26.83 18.12
C ARG A 126 24.60 -26.00 19.36
N GLU A 127 25.62 -26.45 20.08
CA GLU A 127 26.38 -25.71 21.06
C GLU A 127 27.08 -24.49 20.43
N VAL A 128 27.33 -23.50 21.27
CA VAL A 128 27.92 -22.20 20.97
C VAL A 128 29.45 -22.32 20.94
N PRO A 129 30.18 -21.86 19.90
CA PRO A 129 31.63 -21.76 19.99
C PRO A 129 32.08 -20.41 20.57
N ALA A 130 33.04 -20.50 21.49
CA ALA A 130 33.73 -19.41 22.18
C ALA A 130 34.88 -18.79 21.31
N PRO A 131 35.46 -17.64 21.68
CA PRO A 131 36.28 -16.80 20.78
C PRO A 131 37.74 -17.24 20.64
N LEU A 132 38.29 -17.11 19.43
CA LEU A 132 39.68 -17.45 19.06
C LEU A 132 40.73 -16.53 19.69
N LYS A 133 41.83 -17.15 20.15
CA LYS A 133 43.08 -16.53 20.60
C LYS A 133 43.91 -15.97 19.42
N THR A 134 44.50 -14.81 19.64
CA THR A 134 45.53 -14.13 18.83
C THR A 134 46.80 -14.97 18.69
N GLN A 135 47.32 -15.10 17.45
CA GLN A 135 48.65 -15.62 17.14
C GLN A 135 49.60 -14.46 16.82
N GLU A 136 50.87 -14.65 17.16
CA GLU A 136 52.00 -13.70 17.06
C GLU A 136 52.39 -13.35 15.60
N PRO A 137 53.07 -12.22 15.36
CA PRO A 137 53.39 -11.78 14.00
C PRO A 137 54.52 -12.63 13.39
N ALA A 138 54.26 -13.15 12.18
CA ALA A 138 55.25 -13.84 11.36
C ALA A 138 56.39 -12.89 10.96
N THR A 139 57.64 -13.35 11.11
CA THR A 139 58.83 -12.72 10.54
C THR A 139 58.79 -12.83 9.01
N ILE A 140 59.07 -11.73 8.32
CA ILE A 140 59.05 -11.65 6.86
C ILE A 140 60.51 -11.55 6.39
N PHE A 141 60.94 -12.50 5.58
CA PHE A 141 62.26 -12.56 4.92
C PHE A 141 62.15 -12.06 3.48
N ASP A 142 63.22 -11.48 2.93
CA ASP A 142 63.30 -11.19 1.49
C ASP A 142 63.70 -12.43 0.67
N ASP A 143 63.64 -12.31 -0.66
CA ASP A 143 63.90 -13.40 -1.63
C ASP A 143 65.37 -13.88 -1.66
N GLU A 144 66.28 -13.23 -0.92
CA GLU A 144 67.67 -13.67 -0.71
C GLU A 144 67.94 -14.15 0.73
N GLY A 145 66.89 -14.23 1.57
CA GLY A 145 66.93 -14.91 2.86
C GLY A 145 67.49 -14.10 4.03
N ASN A 146 67.62 -12.77 3.90
CA ASN A 146 68.03 -11.92 5.02
C ASN A 146 66.83 -11.38 5.83
N GLU A 147 66.95 -11.33 7.16
CA GLU A 147 65.94 -10.74 8.04
C GLU A 147 65.91 -9.20 7.92
N ILE A 148 64.78 -8.66 7.46
CA ILE A 148 64.54 -7.22 7.48
C ILE A 148 64.19 -6.80 8.91
N LYS A 149 65.15 -6.26 9.66
CA LYS A 149 64.86 -5.56 10.91
C LYS A 149 63.96 -4.36 10.60
N SER A 150 62.70 -4.43 11.02
CA SER A 150 61.77 -3.31 10.98
C SER A 150 62.42 -2.10 11.66
N LYS A 151 62.54 -0.99 10.93
CA LYS A 151 63.03 0.29 11.45
C LYS A 151 62.31 0.62 12.76
N GLU A 152 63.02 0.51 13.88
CA GLU A 152 62.52 0.89 15.19
C GLU A 152 62.29 2.40 15.18
N MET A 153 61.04 2.82 14.98
CA MET A 153 60.63 4.21 15.18
C MET A 153 60.86 4.55 16.64
N SER A 154 61.49 5.70 16.91
CA SER A 154 61.81 6.14 18.26
C SER A 154 60.54 6.23 19.12
N SER A 155 60.66 5.98 20.43
CA SER A 155 59.53 6.06 21.38
C SER A 155 58.82 7.43 21.34
N GLU A 156 59.55 8.49 21.02
CA GLU A 156 59.06 9.85 20.84
C GLU A 156 58.16 9.99 19.60
N GLU A 157 58.53 9.40 18.47
CA GLU A 157 57.71 9.41 17.26
C GLU A 157 56.41 8.61 17.45
N ILE A 158 56.45 7.50 18.19
CA ILE A 158 55.26 6.71 18.54
C ILE A 158 54.31 7.53 19.43
N ALA A 159 54.85 8.28 20.39
CA ALA A 159 54.06 9.15 21.27
C ALA A 159 53.41 10.31 20.48
N GLN A 160 54.15 10.96 19.57
CA GLN A 160 53.63 12.02 18.70
C GLN A 160 52.53 11.49 17.77
N GLN A 161 52.70 10.29 17.19
CA GLN A 161 51.68 9.65 16.37
C GLN A 161 50.42 9.30 17.17
N LYS A 162 50.54 8.85 18.43
CA LYS A 162 49.40 8.59 19.31
C LYS A 162 48.63 9.89 19.63
N ALA A 163 49.33 10.97 19.97
CA ALA A 163 48.72 12.27 20.22
C ALA A 163 47.99 12.82 18.97
N MET A 164 48.57 12.66 17.78
CA MET A 164 47.90 13.04 16.53
C MET A 164 46.65 12.19 16.24
N LYS A 165 46.70 10.88 16.52
CA LYS A 165 45.55 9.99 16.37
C LYS A 165 44.42 10.36 17.34
N GLU A 166 44.74 10.72 18.58
CA GLU A 166 43.75 11.19 19.56
C GLU A 166 43.09 12.50 19.16
N LYS A 167 43.88 13.47 18.64
CA LYS A 167 43.35 14.71 18.07
C LYS A 167 42.39 14.43 16.91
N ARG A 168 42.78 13.58 15.95
CA ARG A 168 41.91 13.15 14.84
C ARG A 168 40.65 12.43 15.32
N LEU A 169 40.75 11.59 16.34
CA LEU A 169 39.60 10.90 16.93
C LEU A 169 38.65 11.88 17.63
N SER A 170 39.19 12.90 18.31
CA SER A 170 38.40 13.96 18.94
C SER A 170 37.66 14.80 17.89
N GLU A 171 38.32 15.14 16.78
CA GLU A 171 37.71 15.84 15.65
C GLU A 171 36.59 15.00 15.00
N LEU A 172 36.80 13.69 14.83
CA LEU A 172 35.77 12.79 14.33
C LEU A 172 34.57 12.69 15.28
N ARG A 173 34.80 12.63 16.59
CA ARG A 173 33.75 12.66 17.61
C ARG A 173 32.98 13.99 17.58
N ASN A 174 33.67 15.11 17.43
CA ASN A 174 33.06 16.44 17.32
C ASN A 174 32.23 16.56 16.02
N LYS A 175 32.75 16.05 14.90
CA LYS A 175 32.02 16.01 13.63
C LYS A 175 30.78 15.12 13.71
N LEU A 176 30.88 13.97 14.38
CA LEU A 176 29.76 13.06 14.58
C LEU A 176 28.68 13.67 15.48
N THR A 177 29.06 14.28 16.60
CA THR A 177 28.12 14.94 17.51
C THR A 177 27.43 16.13 16.84
N ALA A 178 28.17 16.96 16.09
CA ALA A 178 27.59 18.03 15.27
C ALA A 178 26.60 17.48 14.22
N LYS A 179 26.92 16.36 13.57
CA LYS A 179 26.00 15.71 12.60
C LYS A 179 24.75 15.16 13.29
N ILE A 180 24.90 14.56 14.47
CA ILE A 180 23.77 14.07 15.28
C ILE A 180 22.88 15.24 15.70
N ASN A 181 23.47 16.36 16.14
CA ASN A 181 22.72 17.56 16.53
C ASN A 181 21.95 18.15 15.34
N ASN A 182 22.59 18.29 14.17
CA ASN A 182 21.92 18.73 12.94
C ASN A 182 20.75 17.78 12.55
N MET A 183 20.95 16.46 12.67
CA MET A 183 19.87 15.49 12.42
C MET A 183 18.75 15.56 13.47
N ARG A 184 19.07 15.85 14.73
CA ARG A 184 18.09 16.04 15.80
C ARG A 184 17.29 17.33 15.62
N GLU A 185 17.94 18.42 15.24
CA GLU A 185 17.30 19.70 14.90
C GLU A 185 16.37 19.56 13.68
N LYS A 186 16.83 18.90 12.61
CA LYS A 186 16.00 18.58 11.44
C LYS A 186 14.76 17.74 11.79
N ARG A 187 14.88 16.84 12.77
CA ARG A 187 13.80 16.00 13.28
C ARG A 187 12.98 16.67 14.39
N LYS A 188 13.34 17.88 14.82
CA LYS A 188 12.70 18.62 15.93
C LYS A 188 12.60 17.77 17.20
N ALA A 189 13.68 17.05 17.50
CA ALA A 189 13.76 16.18 18.67
C ALA A 189 13.71 17.02 19.96
N PRO A 190 13.09 16.50 21.05
CA PRO A 190 13.01 17.23 22.31
C PRO A 190 14.40 17.58 22.85
N GLY A 191 14.56 18.81 23.35
CA GLY A 191 15.83 19.33 23.86
C GLY A 191 16.80 19.91 22.81
N THR A 192 16.38 20.06 21.55
CA THR A 192 17.13 20.86 20.56
C THR A 192 16.60 22.30 20.51
N ASN A 193 17.46 23.29 20.24
CA ASN A 193 17.08 24.70 20.12
C ASN A 193 16.31 25.03 18.82
N ALA A 194 15.78 24.02 18.14
CA ALA A 194 14.99 24.20 16.93
C ALA A 194 13.61 24.80 17.29
N LYS A 195 13.20 25.85 16.57
CA LYS A 195 11.88 26.48 16.74
C LYS A 195 10.76 25.41 16.59
N GLY A 196 10.05 25.12 17.68
CA GLY A 196 8.99 24.11 17.75
C GLY A 196 9.39 22.73 18.28
N ALA A 197 10.64 22.54 18.73
CA ALA A 197 11.02 21.38 19.52
C ALA A 197 10.69 21.64 21.00
N PRO A 198 9.99 20.74 21.70
CA PRO A 198 9.67 20.93 23.11
C PRO A 198 10.94 20.80 23.96
N MET A 199 11.25 21.83 24.74
CA MET A 199 12.47 21.90 25.56
C MET A 199 12.29 21.23 26.93
N SER A 200 11.06 21.14 27.43
CA SER A 200 10.72 20.51 28.72
C SER A 200 9.60 19.47 28.59
N ARG A 201 9.63 18.43 29.45
CA ARG A 201 8.56 17.42 29.55
C ARG A 201 7.18 18.04 29.81
N GLU A 202 7.14 19.15 30.54
CA GLU A 202 5.92 19.89 30.81
C GLU A 202 5.37 20.57 29.54
N GLN A 203 6.25 21.11 28.68
CA GLN A 203 5.86 21.66 27.38
C GLN A 203 5.29 20.58 26.45
N ILE A 204 5.81 19.35 26.50
CA ILE A 204 5.25 18.22 25.73
C ILE A 204 3.82 17.91 26.17
N LEU A 205 3.56 17.90 27.49
CA LEU A 205 2.23 17.63 28.02
C LEU A 205 1.26 18.78 27.72
N ALA A 206 1.70 20.03 27.85
CA ALA A 206 0.91 21.21 27.52
C ALA A 206 0.56 21.27 26.01
N GLU A 207 1.52 20.98 25.13
CA GLU A 207 1.28 20.95 23.68
C GLU A 207 0.34 19.81 23.29
N ARG A 208 0.45 18.65 23.95
CA ARG A 208 -0.48 17.53 23.77
C ARG A 208 -1.90 17.89 24.19
N LYS A 209 -2.07 18.52 25.36
CA LYS A 209 -3.37 19.03 25.83
C LYS A 209 -3.95 20.05 24.86
N ARG A 210 -3.16 21.04 24.44
CA ARG A 210 -3.57 22.07 23.46
C ARG A 210 -4.02 21.44 22.14
N LYS A 211 -3.30 20.43 21.65
CA LYS A 211 -3.66 19.72 20.41
C LYS A 211 -4.96 18.91 20.55
N ASP A 212 -5.16 18.27 21.69
CA ASP A 212 -6.38 17.51 21.98
C ASP A 212 -7.59 18.46 22.11
N GLU A 213 -7.43 19.62 22.74
CA GLU A 213 -8.44 20.68 22.78
C GLU A 213 -8.78 21.23 21.40
N LEU A 214 -7.77 21.50 20.56
CA LEU A 214 -7.97 21.98 19.18
C LEU A 214 -8.72 20.95 18.33
N LYS A 215 -8.43 19.65 18.54
CA LYS A 215 -9.14 18.55 17.87
C LYS A 215 -10.59 18.46 18.34
N LYS A 216 -10.84 18.61 19.65
CA LYS A 216 -12.19 18.63 20.22
C LYS A 216 -12.99 19.83 19.69
N LYS A 217 -12.39 21.02 19.65
CA LYS A 217 -12.99 22.23 19.09
C LYS A 217 -13.31 22.08 17.60
N ARG A 218 -12.40 21.50 16.81
CA ARG A 218 -12.66 21.22 15.39
C ARG A 218 -13.80 20.21 15.20
N GLN A 219 -13.88 19.20 16.05
CA GLN A 219 -14.96 18.23 16.01
C GLN A 219 -16.30 18.84 16.41
N GLN A 220 -16.32 19.77 17.38
CA GLN A 220 -17.50 20.55 17.72
C GLN A 220 -17.92 21.46 16.56
N GLN A 221 -17.00 22.21 15.96
CA GLN A 221 -17.29 23.03 14.77
C GLN A 221 -17.77 22.21 13.57
N GLN A 222 -17.27 20.99 13.38
CA GLN A 222 -17.79 20.09 12.35
C GLN A 222 -19.22 19.63 12.66
N LYS A 223 -19.52 19.30 13.92
CA LYS A 223 -20.88 18.96 14.36
C LYS A 223 -21.83 20.15 14.26
N GLU A 224 -21.38 21.35 14.60
CA GLU A 224 -22.16 22.59 14.47
C GLU A 224 -22.42 22.91 13.00
N LYS A 225 -21.43 22.78 12.11
CA LYS A 225 -21.62 22.93 10.67
C LYS A 225 -22.49 21.85 10.05
N GLU A 226 -22.45 20.62 10.55
CA GLU A 226 -23.37 19.55 10.14
C GLU A 226 -24.80 19.90 10.58
N LYS A 227 -24.98 20.41 11.81
CA LYS A 227 -26.29 20.89 12.30
C LYS A 227 -26.80 22.13 11.57
N GLU A 228 -25.94 23.10 11.26
CA GLU A 228 -26.31 24.29 10.48
C GLU A 228 -26.70 23.91 9.05
N LYS A 229 -25.98 22.96 8.42
CA LYS A 229 -26.38 22.45 7.11
C LYS A 229 -27.69 21.66 7.14
N GLU A 230 -27.94 20.90 8.21
CA GLU A 230 -29.24 20.27 8.43
C GLU A 230 -30.34 21.32 8.62
N LYS A 231 -30.07 22.47 9.26
CA LYS A 231 -31.02 23.59 9.38
C LYS A 231 -31.20 24.41 8.10
N GLU A 232 -30.14 24.64 7.32
CA GLU A 232 -30.22 25.35 6.02
C GLU A 232 -30.90 24.52 4.93
N GLU A 233 -30.82 23.18 4.98
CA GLU A 233 -31.58 22.29 4.09
C GLU A 233 -33.07 22.15 4.47
N ASP A 234 -33.49 22.65 5.65
CA ASP A 234 -34.87 22.64 6.15
C ASP A 234 -35.57 24.02 6.02
N SER A 235 -34.87 25.05 5.54
CA SER A 235 -35.38 26.43 5.40
C SER A 235 -36.08 26.70 4.05
N ASP A 236 -36.84 25.73 3.53
CA ASP A 236 -37.78 25.92 2.41
C ASP A 236 -39.09 25.15 2.66
N SER A 237 -39.70 25.36 3.83
CA SER A 237 -41.13 25.20 4.06
C SER A 237 -41.52 25.78 5.43
N ASP A 238 -42.40 26.78 5.39
CA ASP A 238 -43.31 27.37 6.39
C ASP A 238 -43.08 27.18 7.91
N ASP A 239 -43.27 28.31 8.59
CA ASP A 239 -43.61 28.51 10.02
C ASP A 239 -44.02 27.25 10.78
N ASP A 240 -43.33 26.96 11.89
CA ASP A 240 -43.97 26.59 13.17
C ASP A 240 -42.94 26.54 14.32
N ASP A 241 -43.36 27.07 15.47
CA ASP A 241 -42.63 27.26 16.72
C ASP A 241 -41.80 26.04 17.19
N GLU A 242 -40.47 26.22 17.36
CA GLU A 242 -39.60 25.23 18.01
C GLU A 242 -39.74 25.31 19.55
N GLU A 243 -40.75 24.64 20.13
CA GLU A 243 -40.68 24.24 21.54
C GLU A 243 -39.71 23.06 21.73
N LYS A 244 -38.86 23.15 22.75
CA LYS A 244 -37.94 22.10 23.18
C LYS A 244 -38.73 20.85 23.56
N ILE A 245 -38.66 19.83 22.70
CA ILE A 245 -39.20 18.50 23.00
C ILE A 245 -38.23 17.80 23.95
N ASP A 246 -38.59 17.77 25.24
CA ASP A 246 -38.03 16.82 26.19
C ASP A 246 -38.24 15.40 25.67
N ALA A 247 -37.21 14.56 25.83
CA ALA A 247 -37.15 13.21 25.29
C ALA A 247 -38.14 12.26 25.99
N ASP A 248 -39.43 12.42 25.71
CA ASP A 248 -40.42 11.39 25.93
C ASP A 248 -40.41 10.43 24.74
N VAL A 249 -40.21 9.15 25.03
CA VAL A 249 -39.94 8.13 24.01
C VAL A 249 -41.26 7.73 23.35
N MET A 250 -41.61 8.41 22.26
CA MET A 250 -42.80 8.10 21.47
C MET A 250 -42.59 6.79 20.68
N PHE A 251 -43.22 5.69 21.14
CA PHE A 251 -43.04 4.34 20.59
C PHE A 251 -43.95 3.99 19.38
N ASN A 252 -44.79 4.90 18.90
CA ASN A 252 -45.80 4.57 17.87
C ASN A 252 -45.47 5.12 16.47
N ASN A 253 -44.48 4.50 15.81
CA ASN A 253 -44.32 4.66 14.36
C ASN A 253 -45.20 3.65 13.61
N ILE A 254 -46.50 3.95 13.50
CA ILE A 254 -47.44 3.13 12.73
C ILE A 254 -47.15 3.29 11.23
N LYS A 255 -46.85 2.18 10.55
CA LYS A 255 -46.65 2.11 9.11
C LYS A 255 -47.74 1.24 8.50
N PHE A 256 -48.52 1.80 7.58
CA PHE A 256 -49.50 1.04 6.83
C PHE A 256 -48.82 0.21 5.74
N THR A 257 -49.47 -0.86 5.30
CA THR A 257 -48.97 -1.78 4.24
C THR A 257 -48.70 -1.05 2.92
N ASP A 258 -49.38 0.08 2.69
CA ASP A 258 -49.16 0.95 1.52
C ASP A 258 -47.87 1.79 1.60
N GLY A 259 -47.22 1.81 2.78
CA GLY A 259 -45.98 2.53 3.05
C GLY A 259 -46.16 3.97 3.51
N GLU A 260 -47.41 4.37 3.73
CA GLU A 260 -47.76 5.62 4.41
C GLU A 260 -47.37 5.52 5.88
N LYS A 261 -46.69 6.55 6.37
CA LYS A 261 -46.34 6.69 7.78
C LYS A 261 -47.26 7.70 8.41
N VAL A 262 -47.84 7.36 9.55
CA VAL A 262 -48.59 8.32 10.33
C VAL A 262 -47.60 9.32 10.94
N SER A 263 -47.95 10.61 10.91
CA SER A 263 -47.24 11.66 11.66
C SER A 263 -47.27 11.38 13.15
N SER A 264 -46.34 11.97 13.90
CA SER A 264 -46.27 11.83 15.37
C SER A 264 -47.61 12.12 16.07
N ASP A 265 -48.41 13.02 15.49
CA ASP A 265 -49.64 13.53 16.08
C ASP A 265 -50.87 12.72 15.66
N LEU A 266 -50.66 11.61 14.93
CA LEU A 266 -51.70 10.76 14.35
C LEU A 266 -52.69 11.48 13.41
N SER A 267 -52.44 12.74 13.07
CA SER A 267 -53.36 13.63 12.35
C SER A 267 -53.21 13.53 10.82
N SER A 268 -52.01 13.22 10.33
CA SER A 268 -51.72 13.18 8.89
C SER A 268 -50.91 11.95 8.47
N LEU A 269 -51.19 11.43 7.28
CA LEU A 269 -50.40 10.35 6.66
C LEU A 269 -49.37 10.96 5.71
N ARG A 270 -48.09 10.75 6.00
CA ARG A 270 -46.98 11.19 5.17
C ARG A 270 -46.59 10.08 4.19
N LYS A 271 -46.71 10.35 2.89
CA LYS A 271 -46.16 9.51 1.82
C LYS A 271 -44.65 9.71 1.73
N VAL A 272 -43.88 8.76 2.26
CA VAL A 272 -42.42 8.78 2.07
C VAL A 272 -42.11 8.40 0.63
N LYS A 273 -41.53 9.34 -0.15
CA LYS A 273 -41.04 9.04 -1.51
C LYS A 273 -40.07 7.86 -1.44
N LYS A 274 -40.42 6.74 -2.08
CA LYS A 274 -39.59 5.52 -2.11
C LYS A 274 -38.33 5.83 -2.93
N LYS A 275 -37.25 6.23 -2.26
CA LYS A 275 -35.91 6.29 -2.85
C LYS A 275 -35.57 4.88 -3.36
N GLY A 276 -35.03 4.78 -4.58
CA GLY A 276 -34.65 3.50 -5.17
C GLY A 276 -33.61 2.74 -4.33
N PRO A 277 -33.24 1.50 -4.72
CA PRO A 277 -32.22 0.74 -4.01
C PRO A 277 -30.97 1.56 -3.70
N SER A 278 -30.45 1.43 -2.48
CA SER A 278 -29.19 2.06 -2.13
C SER A 278 -28.08 1.58 -3.07
N HIS A 279 -27.17 2.48 -3.44
CA HIS A 279 -26.05 2.16 -4.32
C HIS A 279 -25.18 1.00 -3.79
N GLY A 280 -25.20 0.73 -2.47
CA GLY A 280 -24.51 -0.39 -1.84
C GLY A 280 -25.24 -1.73 -1.94
N ASP A 281 -26.55 -1.75 -2.22
CA ASP A 281 -27.41 -2.92 -2.05
C ASP A 281 -27.59 -3.70 -3.36
N PHE A 282 -26.52 -4.42 -3.73
CA PHE A 282 -26.48 -5.23 -4.94
C PHE A 282 -27.61 -6.26 -5.04
N LYS A 283 -28.11 -6.78 -3.92
CA LYS A 283 -29.26 -7.71 -3.89
C LYS A 283 -30.56 -7.00 -4.31
N ALA A 284 -30.80 -5.79 -3.81
CA ALA A 284 -31.98 -5.01 -4.17
C ALA A 284 -31.93 -4.55 -5.63
N HIS A 285 -30.75 -4.20 -6.14
CA HIS A 285 -30.55 -3.94 -7.57
C HIS A 285 -30.84 -5.19 -8.43
N LEU A 286 -30.39 -6.36 -7.99
CA LEU A 286 -30.65 -7.62 -8.69
C LEU A 286 -32.15 -7.97 -8.72
N GLN A 287 -32.85 -7.80 -7.59
CA GLN A 287 -34.30 -7.99 -7.51
C GLN A 287 -35.07 -6.98 -8.38
N LEU A 288 -34.60 -5.73 -8.44
CA LEU A 288 -35.20 -4.73 -9.33
C LEU A 288 -35.06 -5.14 -10.80
N LEU A 289 -33.90 -5.66 -11.19
CA LEU A 289 -33.59 -6.15 -12.52
C LEU A 289 -34.44 -7.38 -12.87
N GLU A 290 -34.58 -8.34 -11.96
CA GLU A 290 -35.47 -9.49 -12.10
C GLU A 290 -36.92 -9.05 -12.32
N ARG A 291 -37.42 -8.13 -11.49
CA ARG A 291 -38.77 -7.56 -11.65
C ARG A 291 -38.94 -6.80 -12.97
N GLN A 292 -37.89 -6.11 -13.45
CA GLN A 292 -37.93 -5.48 -14.77
C GLN A 292 -38.01 -6.53 -15.88
N LYS A 293 -37.22 -7.60 -15.81
CA LYS A 293 -37.27 -8.72 -16.76
C LYS A 293 -38.63 -9.40 -16.78
N GLU A 294 -39.24 -9.64 -15.62
CA GLU A 294 -40.59 -10.19 -15.50
C GLU A 294 -41.65 -9.26 -16.12
N LYS A 295 -41.48 -7.93 -16.01
CA LYS A 295 -42.36 -6.97 -16.69
C LYS A 295 -42.16 -7.01 -18.20
N PHE A 296 -40.91 -7.08 -18.67
CA PHE A 296 -40.61 -7.19 -20.09
C PHE A 296 -41.17 -8.48 -20.68
N SER A 297 -41.04 -9.62 -20.00
CA SER A 297 -41.54 -10.91 -20.50
C SER A 297 -43.07 -10.98 -20.62
N LYS A 298 -43.80 -10.13 -19.89
CA LYS A 298 -45.28 -10.06 -19.95
C LYS A 298 -45.80 -9.16 -21.08
N LEU A 299 -44.93 -8.38 -21.71
CA LEU A 299 -45.31 -7.36 -22.69
C LEU A 299 -45.06 -7.85 -24.12
N ASP A 300 -45.78 -7.30 -25.10
CA ASP A 300 -45.59 -7.64 -26.51
C ASP A 300 -44.25 -7.17 -27.07
N LYS A 301 -43.73 -7.88 -28.09
CA LYS A 301 -42.39 -7.64 -28.67
C LYS A 301 -42.20 -6.20 -29.17
N GLU A 302 -43.22 -5.59 -29.76
CA GLU A 302 -43.14 -4.21 -30.26
C GLU A 302 -43.07 -3.20 -29.12
N GLN A 303 -43.90 -3.37 -28.08
CA GLN A 303 -43.86 -2.53 -26.88
C GLN A 303 -42.54 -2.73 -26.12
N GLN A 304 -42.00 -3.95 -26.07
CA GLN A 304 -40.67 -4.22 -25.51
C GLN A 304 -39.60 -3.41 -26.23
N ALA A 305 -39.60 -3.38 -27.58
CA ALA A 305 -38.62 -2.63 -28.36
C ALA A 305 -38.70 -1.12 -28.06
N GLN A 306 -39.91 -0.55 -28.05
CA GLN A 306 -40.12 0.88 -27.71
C GLN A 306 -39.66 1.21 -26.29
N ILE A 307 -39.96 0.35 -25.30
CA ILE A 307 -39.51 0.57 -23.92
C ILE A 307 -38.00 0.41 -23.80
N GLN A 308 -37.39 -0.54 -24.51
CA GLN A 308 -35.93 -0.71 -24.53
C GLN A 308 -35.24 0.51 -25.14
N GLU A 309 -35.78 1.09 -26.22
CA GLU A 309 -35.26 2.31 -26.82
C GLU A 309 -35.36 3.49 -25.84
N LYS A 310 -36.53 3.71 -25.23
CA LYS A 310 -36.70 4.72 -24.18
C LYS A 310 -35.75 4.50 -23.01
N ALA A 311 -35.55 3.25 -22.57
CA ALA A 311 -34.62 2.93 -21.50
C ALA A 311 -33.16 3.21 -21.87
N ARG A 312 -32.76 2.97 -23.13
CA ARG A 312 -31.43 3.31 -23.66
C ARG A 312 -31.18 4.82 -23.63
N TRP A 313 -32.15 5.61 -24.09
CA TRP A 313 -32.06 7.07 -24.06
C TRP A 313 -32.05 7.62 -22.62
N ASN A 314 -32.93 7.12 -21.76
CA ASN A 314 -32.96 7.51 -20.34
C ASN A 314 -31.65 7.16 -19.62
N LYS A 315 -31.03 6.01 -19.95
CA LYS A 315 -29.71 5.63 -19.41
C LYS A 315 -28.61 6.58 -19.87
N ALA A 316 -28.62 6.99 -21.14
CA ALA A 316 -27.67 7.96 -21.66
C ALA A 316 -27.85 9.33 -20.98
N LEU A 317 -29.10 9.79 -20.84
CA LEU A 317 -29.42 11.05 -20.18
C LEU A 317 -29.01 11.05 -18.70
N ALA A 318 -29.32 9.98 -17.97
CA ALA A 318 -28.90 9.82 -16.57
C ALA A 318 -27.37 9.74 -16.44
N GLY A 319 -26.69 9.19 -17.44
CA GLY A 319 -25.23 9.20 -17.52
C GLY A 319 -24.67 10.62 -17.65
N ILE A 320 -25.29 11.47 -18.47
CA ILE A 320 -24.95 12.90 -18.62
C ILE A 320 -25.22 13.66 -17.32
N GLU A 321 -26.33 13.36 -16.63
CA GLU A 321 -26.67 13.91 -15.31
C GLU A 321 -25.67 13.46 -14.22
N GLY A 322 -24.88 12.41 -14.49
CA GLY A 322 -23.91 11.84 -13.55
C GLY A 322 -24.48 10.78 -12.59
N LYS A 323 -25.73 10.35 -12.79
CA LYS A 323 -26.33 9.25 -12.03
C LYS A 323 -25.75 7.90 -12.47
N LYS A 324 -25.12 7.19 -11.53
CA LYS A 324 -24.51 5.87 -11.76
C LYS A 324 -25.56 4.75 -11.67
N ILE A 325 -26.07 4.35 -12.83
CA ILE A 325 -27.01 3.24 -12.96
C ILE A 325 -26.28 1.89 -12.93
N LYS A 326 -26.79 0.91 -12.16
CA LYS A 326 -26.19 -0.41 -11.95
C LYS A 326 -27.16 -1.53 -12.30
N ASP A 327 -27.21 -1.86 -13.58
CA ASP A 327 -28.21 -2.79 -14.11
C ASP A 327 -27.59 -4.05 -14.73
N ASP A 328 -26.29 -4.28 -14.51
CA ASP A 328 -25.59 -5.43 -15.09
C ASP A 328 -25.68 -6.64 -14.15
N GLU A 329 -26.53 -7.62 -14.49
CA GLU A 329 -26.78 -8.82 -13.66
C GLU A 329 -25.48 -9.57 -13.30
N LYS A 330 -24.59 -9.77 -14.28
CA LYS A 330 -23.29 -10.45 -14.06
C LYS A 330 -22.41 -9.69 -13.07
N LEU A 331 -22.38 -8.35 -13.13
CA LEU A 331 -21.59 -7.52 -12.22
C LEU A 331 -22.22 -7.45 -10.83
N LEU A 332 -23.55 -7.40 -10.72
CA LEU A 332 -24.28 -7.45 -9.46
C LEU A 332 -24.02 -8.78 -8.74
N LYS A 333 -24.14 -9.91 -9.46
CA LYS A 333 -23.81 -11.25 -8.94
C LYS A 333 -22.34 -11.36 -8.51
N LYS A 334 -21.39 -10.87 -9.30
CA LYS A 334 -19.96 -10.83 -8.93
C LYS A 334 -19.71 -9.97 -7.69
N SER A 335 -20.38 -8.82 -7.58
CA SER A 335 -20.25 -7.92 -6.42
C SER A 335 -20.81 -8.55 -5.15
N LEU A 336 -21.92 -9.29 -5.27
CA LEU A 336 -22.49 -10.08 -4.19
C LEU A 336 -21.50 -11.17 -3.72
N LYS A 337 -20.94 -11.96 -4.66
CA LYS A 337 -19.89 -12.95 -4.34
C LYS A 337 -18.67 -12.33 -3.66
N ARG A 338 -18.20 -11.15 -4.11
CA ARG A 338 -17.08 -10.44 -3.45
C ARG A 338 -17.42 -10.04 -2.01
N LYS A 339 -18.66 -9.60 -1.75
CA LYS A 339 -19.13 -9.30 -0.38
C LYS A 339 -19.14 -10.56 0.48
N GLU A 340 -19.65 -11.68 -0.05
CA GLU A 340 -19.67 -12.96 0.66
C GLU A 340 -18.25 -13.44 0.99
N VAL A 341 -17.31 -13.40 0.03
CA VAL A 341 -15.91 -13.74 0.26
C VAL A 341 -15.30 -12.85 1.36
N LYS A 342 -15.56 -11.55 1.34
CA LYS A 342 -15.10 -10.63 2.39
C LYS A 342 -15.67 -11.02 3.76
N LYS A 343 -16.96 -11.38 3.82
CA LYS A 343 -17.60 -11.83 5.06
C LYS A 343 -17.03 -13.15 5.56
N ARG A 344 -16.80 -14.14 4.68
CA ARG A 344 -16.14 -15.41 5.02
C ARG A 344 -14.71 -15.20 5.54
N LYS A 345 -13.94 -14.28 4.94
CA LYS A 345 -12.60 -13.93 5.45
C LYS A 345 -12.69 -13.32 6.85
N SER A 346 -13.57 -12.34 7.06
CA SER A 346 -13.74 -11.74 8.39
C SER A 346 -14.24 -12.75 9.43
N GLU A 347 -15.11 -13.69 9.03
CA GLU A 347 -15.61 -14.74 9.91
C GLU A 347 -14.46 -15.65 10.36
N LYS A 348 -13.62 -16.12 9.42
CA LYS A 348 -12.42 -16.91 9.73
C LYS A 348 -11.47 -16.16 10.66
N GLU A 349 -11.15 -14.90 10.35
CA GLU A 349 -10.28 -14.09 11.20
C GLU A 349 -10.84 -13.91 12.62
N TRP A 350 -12.16 -13.81 12.77
CA TRP A 350 -12.80 -13.71 14.08
C TRP A 350 -12.77 -15.03 14.83
N LYS A 351 -12.98 -16.17 14.15
CA LYS A 351 -12.81 -17.50 14.74
C LYS A 351 -11.36 -17.71 15.19
N ASP A 352 -10.38 -17.44 14.33
CA ASP A 352 -8.95 -17.54 14.65
C ASP A 352 -8.54 -16.66 15.86
N ARG A 353 -9.19 -15.49 16.01
CA ARG A 353 -8.97 -14.60 17.17
C ARG A 353 -9.58 -15.20 18.44
N LYS A 354 -10.80 -15.74 18.38
CA LYS A 354 -11.42 -16.41 19.53
C LYS A 354 -10.58 -17.61 19.97
N GLU A 355 -10.19 -18.46 19.02
CA GLU A 355 -9.31 -19.59 19.29
C GLU A 355 -7.97 -19.16 19.89
N THR A 356 -7.36 -18.05 19.42
CA THR A 356 -6.13 -17.55 20.08
C THR A 356 -6.38 -17.14 21.51
N ILE A 357 -7.50 -16.49 21.78
CA ILE A 357 -7.83 -16.05 23.14
C ILE A 357 -8.00 -17.28 24.02
N GLU A 358 -8.75 -18.28 23.59
CA GLU A 358 -8.95 -19.55 24.29
C GLU A 358 -7.63 -20.28 24.54
N ILE A 359 -6.80 -20.45 23.51
CA ILE A 359 -5.47 -21.08 23.64
C ILE A 359 -4.59 -20.28 24.62
N THR A 360 -4.62 -18.95 24.58
CA THR A 360 -3.84 -18.12 25.51
C THR A 360 -4.35 -18.18 26.95
N GLN A 361 -5.67 -18.29 27.15
CA GLN A 361 -6.25 -18.48 28.46
C GLN A 361 -5.89 -19.86 29.03
N LYS A 362 -6.07 -20.91 28.23
CA LYS A 362 -5.73 -22.29 28.60
C LYS A 362 -4.24 -22.42 28.92
N ALA A 363 -3.34 -21.94 28.06
CA ALA A 363 -1.90 -22.00 28.34
C ALA A 363 -1.47 -21.18 29.58
N ARG A 364 -2.22 -20.14 29.95
CA ARG A 364 -1.98 -19.43 31.23
C ARG A 364 -2.49 -20.22 32.42
N GLN A 365 -3.63 -20.90 32.29
CA GLN A 365 -4.18 -21.79 33.31
C GLN A 365 -3.24 -22.99 33.53
N ASP A 366 -2.88 -23.71 32.46
CA ASP A 366 -1.97 -24.86 32.52
C ASP A 366 -0.63 -24.49 33.18
N LYS A 367 -0.04 -23.32 32.85
CA LYS A 367 1.19 -22.85 33.53
C LYS A 367 0.98 -22.48 35.00
N ARG A 368 -0.19 -21.98 35.39
CA ARG A 368 -0.49 -21.74 36.81
C ARG A 368 -0.61 -23.06 37.56
N GLU A 369 -1.29 -24.04 36.98
CA GLU A 369 -1.43 -25.38 37.53
C GLU A 369 -0.07 -26.07 37.69
N GLU A 370 0.79 -26.00 36.66
CA GLU A 370 2.16 -26.52 36.72
C GLU A 370 2.97 -25.83 37.82
N ASN A 371 2.90 -24.49 37.93
CA ASN A 371 3.59 -23.76 38.99
C ASN A 371 3.04 -24.07 40.39
N LEU A 372 1.73 -24.29 40.54
CA LEU A 372 1.11 -24.72 41.80
C LEU A 372 1.55 -26.14 42.17
N ARG A 373 1.63 -27.04 41.18
CA ARG A 373 2.16 -28.39 41.35
C ARG A 373 3.63 -28.36 41.78
N LEU A 374 4.47 -27.57 41.10
CA LEU A 374 5.88 -27.38 41.49
C LEU A 374 6.01 -26.79 42.91
N ARG A 375 5.11 -25.87 43.31
CA ARG A 375 5.08 -25.36 44.70
C ARG A 375 4.72 -26.46 45.71
N LYS A 376 3.77 -27.35 45.38
CA LYS A 376 3.44 -28.52 46.21
C LYS A 376 4.64 -29.47 46.30
N GLU A 377 5.30 -29.77 45.19
CA GLU A 377 6.47 -30.66 45.12
C GLU A 377 7.73 -30.08 45.77
N ASN A 378 7.88 -28.76 45.79
CA ASN A 378 8.99 -28.05 46.45
C ASN A 378 8.75 -27.86 47.96
N LYS A 379 7.53 -28.10 48.45
CA LYS A 379 7.21 -27.99 49.87
C LYS A 379 8.00 -29.06 50.64
N GLY A 380 8.82 -28.63 51.60
CA GLY A 380 9.69 -29.52 52.40
C GLY A 380 11.08 -29.77 51.82
N LYS A 381 11.38 -29.33 50.60
CA LYS A 381 12.74 -29.42 50.01
C LYS A 381 13.59 -28.20 50.37
N LYS A 382 14.90 -28.40 50.62
CA LYS A 382 15.87 -27.31 50.86
C LYS A 382 16.00 -26.43 49.60
N ARG A 383 16.25 -25.12 49.76
CA ARG A 383 16.29 -24.13 48.65
C ARG A 383 17.17 -24.54 47.45
N LYS A 384 18.24 -25.28 47.69
CA LYS A 384 19.16 -25.78 46.65
C LYS A 384 18.58 -26.87 45.76
N ASP A 385 17.59 -27.61 46.26
CA ASP A 385 16.95 -28.76 45.58
C ASP A 385 15.56 -28.39 45.01
N GLN A 386 15.17 -27.12 45.09
CA GLN A 386 13.87 -26.64 44.59
C GLN A 386 13.93 -26.30 43.10
N THR A 387 12.94 -26.77 42.35
CA THR A 387 12.79 -26.44 40.93
C THR A 387 12.27 -25.02 40.75
N ARG A 388 12.87 -24.26 39.82
CA ARG A 388 12.46 -22.87 39.55
C ARG A 388 11.11 -22.81 38.83
N LEU A 389 10.26 -21.88 39.25
CA LEU A 389 8.95 -21.64 38.63
C LEU A 389 9.10 -21.06 37.22
N LYS A 390 8.22 -21.49 36.31
CA LYS A 390 8.20 -21.06 34.91
C LYS A 390 7.36 -19.78 34.74
N LYS A 391 7.87 -18.80 33.98
CA LYS A 391 7.15 -17.56 33.61
C LYS A 391 6.43 -17.73 32.27
N PHE A 392 5.25 -17.12 32.12
CA PHE A 392 4.52 -17.13 30.86
C PHE A 392 5.11 -16.09 29.88
N SER A 393 5.72 -16.56 28.79
CA SER A 393 6.36 -15.73 27.76
C SER A 393 5.48 -15.38 26.56
N GLY A 394 4.16 -15.58 26.64
CA GLY A 394 3.25 -15.40 25.50
C GLY A 394 3.21 -16.60 24.57
N ILE A 395 2.11 -16.73 23.82
CA ILE A 395 2.03 -17.64 22.67
C ILE A 395 2.34 -16.81 21.44
N VAL A 396 3.53 -17.00 20.89
CA VAL A 396 3.90 -16.42 19.60
C VAL A 396 3.22 -17.28 18.54
N LYS A 397 2.14 -16.76 17.94
CA LYS A 397 1.56 -17.41 16.75
C LYS A 397 2.66 -17.44 15.68
N PRO A 398 3.02 -18.61 15.12
CA PRO A 398 3.97 -18.66 14.02
C PRO A 398 3.41 -17.80 12.89
N THR A 399 4.14 -16.74 12.54
CA THR A 399 3.79 -15.91 11.40
C THR A 399 3.77 -16.80 10.17
N ARG A 400 2.66 -16.82 9.42
CA ARG A 400 2.55 -17.53 8.15
C ARG A 400 3.82 -17.25 7.33
N ALA A 401 4.51 -18.31 6.91
CA ALA A 401 5.69 -18.18 6.07
C ALA A 401 5.29 -17.32 4.86
N GLY A 402 5.94 -16.17 4.70
CA GLY A 402 5.77 -15.36 3.51
C GLY A 402 6.19 -16.16 2.29
N PHE A 403 5.66 -15.77 1.13
CA PHE A 403 6.08 -16.26 -0.18
C PHE A 403 7.60 -16.07 -0.42
N GLU A 404 8.23 -15.18 0.33
CA GLU A 404 9.67 -15.13 0.50
C GLU A 404 10.03 -15.91 1.78
N GLY A 405 10.41 -17.18 1.61
CA GLY A 405 10.96 -17.97 2.70
C GLY A 405 12.06 -17.19 3.40
N LYS A 406 11.95 -17.03 4.73
CA LYS A 406 13.00 -16.45 5.58
C LYS A 406 14.27 -17.26 5.29
N HIS A 407 15.21 -16.68 4.55
CA HIS A 407 16.49 -17.30 4.26
C HIS A 407 17.15 -17.66 5.59
N LYS A 408 17.23 -18.97 5.89
CA LYS A 408 18.10 -19.47 6.96
C LYS A 408 19.52 -19.12 6.51
N ARG A 409 20.12 -18.11 7.13
CA ARG A 409 21.58 -17.93 7.08
C ARG A 409 22.17 -19.17 7.75
N LYS A 410 22.91 -19.96 6.97
CA LYS A 410 23.65 -21.14 7.45
C LYS A 410 24.80 -20.71 8.34
#